data_AF-A0A835H4N7-F1
#
_entry.id   AF-A0A835H4N7-F1
#
_cell.length_a   1.000
_cell.length_b   1.000
_cell.length_c   1.000
_cell.angle_alpha   90.00
_cell.angle_beta   90.00
_cell.angle_gamma   90.00
#
_symmetry.space_group_name_H-M   'P 1'
#
loop_
_entity.id
_entity.type
_entity.pdbx_description
1 polymer ?
#
loop_
_entity_poly.entity_id
_entity_poly.type
_entity_poly.pdbx_seq_one_letter_code
_entity_poly.pdbx_strand_id
1 'polypeptide(L)'
;MAQESWKKETDETECQTPSGPVLCANNCGFFGSSATNNLCSKCYRDIFMKQQQQQLKTALIIPASDNISSSAISLRFEPAVERTQKIEDSYIPKVEEGPSSGLVDKQPANRCLTCRKRVGLTGFKCRCGGTFCSVHRYSEKHECSFDYKSAGRDAIAKANPVVKAEKMEKI
;
A
#
# COMPACT_ATOMS: atom_id res chain seq x y z
N MET A 1 -15.46 -23.78 -41.79
CA MET A 1 -15.49 -22.32 -42.06
C MET A 1 -16.92 -21.84 -41.87
N ALA A 2 -17.16 -21.03 -40.83
CA ALA A 2 -18.33 -20.17 -40.56
C ALA A 2 -18.29 -19.88 -39.03
N GLN A 3 -17.43 -18.95 -38.58
CA GLN A 3 -17.75 -17.55 -38.26
C GLN A 3 -18.83 -17.41 -37.18
N GLU A 4 -18.33 -17.19 -35.96
CA GLU A 4 -19.07 -16.89 -34.74
C GLU A 4 -19.79 -15.53 -34.86
N SER A 5 -21.11 -15.57 -34.71
CA SER A 5 -21.97 -14.40 -34.55
C SER A 5 -22.13 -14.16 -33.04
N TRP A 6 -21.31 -13.28 -32.47
CA TRP A 6 -21.56 -12.73 -31.14
C TRP A 6 -22.08 -11.30 -31.32
N LYS A 7 -23.42 -11.18 -31.26
CA LYS A 7 -24.12 -9.91 -31.26
C LYS A 7 -23.90 -9.22 -29.92
N LYS A 8 -23.64 -7.93 -30.03
CA LYS A 8 -23.58 -6.93 -28.97
C LYS A 8 -24.81 -6.99 -28.08
N GLU A 9 -24.58 -7.02 -26.79
CA GLU A 9 -25.51 -6.50 -25.78
C GLU A 9 -24.69 -5.56 -24.89
N THR A 10 -24.67 -4.29 -25.27
CA THR A 10 -24.28 -3.22 -24.36
C THR A 10 -25.47 -3.01 -23.44
N ASP A 11 -25.37 -3.61 -22.25
CA ASP A 11 -26.22 -3.29 -21.12
C ASP A 11 -26.09 -1.78 -20.85
N GLU A 12 -27.12 -1.05 -21.25
CA GLU A 12 -27.34 0.35 -20.89
C GLU A 12 -27.61 0.38 -19.37
N THR A 13 -26.54 0.24 -18.58
CA THR A 13 -26.57 0.64 -17.19
C THR A 13 -26.76 2.15 -17.19
N GLU A 14 -28.03 2.53 -17.10
CA GLU A 14 -28.55 3.88 -16.97
C GLU A 14 -27.77 4.61 -15.88
N CYS A 15 -26.72 5.33 -16.32
CA CYS A 15 -25.91 6.17 -15.47
C CYS A 15 -26.80 7.35 -15.10
N GLN A 16 -27.60 7.20 -14.05
CA GLN A 16 -28.27 8.31 -13.39
C GLN A 16 -27.19 9.33 -13.07
N THR A 17 -27.11 10.37 -13.88
CA THR A 17 -26.19 11.49 -13.68
C THR A 17 -26.56 12.08 -12.33
N PRO A 18 -25.76 11.87 -11.26
CA PRO A 18 -26.02 12.56 -10.02
C PRO A 18 -25.79 14.03 -10.32
N SER A 19 -26.71 14.86 -9.85
CA SER A 19 -26.54 16.31 -9.73
C SER A 19 -25.08 16.64 -9.45
N GLY A 20 -24.53 17.62 -10.20
CA GLY A 20 -23.10 17.92 -10.26
C GLY A 20 -22.42 17.98 -8.89
N PRO A 21 -21.08 17.81 -8.85
CA PRO A 21 -20.35 17.50 -7.63
C PRO A 21 -20.69 18.44 -6.46
N VAL A 22 -21.47 17.92 -5.51
CA VAL A 22 -21.97 18.68 -4.35
C VAL A 22 -20.86 18.81 -3.32
N LEU A 23 -20.66 20.02 -2.79
CA LEU A 23 -19.68 20.26 -1.73
C LEU A 23 -20.14 19.63 -0.42
N CYS A 24 -19.17 19.20 0.40
CA CYS A 24 -19.42 18.64 1.72
C CYS A 24 -20.28 19.61 2.55
N ALA A 25 -21.33 19.11 3.19
CA ALA A 25 -22.22 19.90 4.05
C ALA A 25 -21.48 20.62 5.20
N ASN A 26 -20.32 20.10 5.63
CA ASN A 26 -19.44 20.75 6.62
C ASN A 26 -18.52 21.83 6.01
N ASN A 27 -18.72 22.20 4.74
CA ASN A 27 -17.95 23.22 4.01
C ASN A 27 -16.43 23.04 4.08
N CYS A 28 -15.95 21.79 4.15
CA CYS A 28 -14.53 21.47 4.30
C CYS A 28 -13.72 21.53 2.98
N GLY A 29 -14.32 22.02 1.89
CA GLY A 29 -13.67 22.11 0.57
C GLY A 29 -13.49 20.80 -0.19
N PHE A 30 -14.18 19.71 0.21
CA PHE A 30 -14.18 18.44 -0.53
C PHE A 30 -15.61 18.06 -0.93
N PHE A 31 -15.78 17.19 -1.93
CA PHE A 31 -17.08 16.77 -2.43
C PHE A 31 -17.76 15.73 -1.51
N GLY A 32 -19.05 15.92 -1.25
CA GLY A 32 -19.89 14.97 -0.55
C GLY A 32 -20.68 14.10 -1.52
N SER A 33 -21.11 12.92 -1.08
CA SER A 33 -22.04 12.09 -1.86
C SER A 33 -23.41 12.02 -1.18
N SER A 34 -24.46 11.84 -1.98
CA SER A 34 -25.82 11.67 -1.44
C SER A 34 -25.94 10.44 -0.54
N ALA A 35 -25.11 9.41 -0.76
CA ALA A 35 -25.06 8.21 0.07
C ALA A 35 -24.55 8.46 1.50
N THR A 36 -23.76 9.52 1.73
CA THR A 36 -23.20 9.89 3.04
C THR A 36 -23.74 11.23 3.54
N ASN A 37 -25.01 11.54 3.24
CA ASN A 37 -25.68 12.80 3.61
C ASN A 37 -24.89 14.04 3.15
N ASN A 38 -24.43 14.04 1.90
CA ASN A 38 -23.61 15.11 1.30
C ASN A 38 -22.34 15.42 2.09
N LEU A 39 -21.77 14.43 2.77
CA LEU A 39 -20.59 14.60 3.61
C LEU A 39 -19.38 13.92 2.99
N CYS A 40 -18.20 14.55 3.07
CA CYS A 40 -16.98 13.93 2.58
C CYS A 40 -16.58 12.71 3.42
N SER A 41 -15.75 11.83 2.86
CA SER A 41 -15.31 10.61 3.56
C SER A 41 -14.55 10.89 4.87
N LYS A 42 -13.98 12.08 5.06
CA LYS A 42 -13.34 12.48 6.33
C LYS A 42 -14.38 12.90 7.36
N CYS A 43 -15.19 13.91 7.03
CA CYS A 43 -16.24 14.41 7.92
C CYS A 43 -17.27 13.33 8.28
N TYR A 44 -17.59 12.41 7.37
CA TYR A 44 -18.45 11.27 7.66
C TYR A 44 -17.87 10.33 8.71
N ARG A 45 -16.58 9.98 8.60
CA ARG A 45 -15.90 9.20 9.63
C ARG A 45 -15.85 9.95 10.96
N ASP A 46 -15.57 11.25 10.95
CA ASP A 46 -15.48 12.04 12.18
C ASP A 46 -16.82 12.13 12.92
N ILE A 47 -17.93 12.31 12.20
CA ILE A 47 -19.28 12.30 12.79
C ILE A 47 -19.63 10.91 13.32
N PHE A 48 -19.36 9.85 12.55
CA PHE A 48 -19.63 8.48 12.98
C PHE A 48 -18.86 8.10 14.25
N MET A 49 -17.57 8.47 14.33
CA MET A 49 -16.74 8.23 15.51
C MET A 49 -17.21 9.04 16.73
N LYS A 50 -17.64 10.29 16.52
CA LYS A 50 -18.24 11.11 17.59
C LYS A 50 -19.55 10.52 18.10
N GLN A 51 -20.39 10.00 17.20
CA GLN A 51 -21.66 9.35 17.57
C GLN A 51 -21.42 8.09 18.40
N GLN A 52 -20.45 7.25 18.02
CA GLN A 52 -20.07 6.07 18.81
C GLN A 52 -19.54 6.46 20.21
N GLN A 53 -18.69 7.49 20.29
CA GLN A 53 -18.19 7.98 21.58
C GLN A 53 -19.29 8.59 22.45
N GLN A 54 -20.31 9.22 21.86
CA GLN A 54 -21.46 9.74 22.60
C GLN A 54 -22.33 8.61 23.16
N GLN A 55 -22.55 7.52 22.41
CA GLN A 55 -23.30 6.36 22.92
C GLN A 55 -22.64 5.72 24.15
N LEU A 56 -21.31 5.64 24.17
CA LEU A 56 -20.56 5.14 25.33
C LEU A 56 -20.60 6.09 26.54
N LYS A 57 -20.75 7.40 26.31
CA LYS A 57 -20.81 8.43 27.37
C LYS A 57 -22.23 8.59 27.93
N THR A 58 -23.26 8.44 27.10
CA THR A 58 -24.67 8.54 27.52
C THR A 58 -25.13 7.29 28.27
N ALA A 59 -24.53 6.13 28.04
CA ALA A 59 -24.76 4.92 28.84
C ALA A 59 -24.28 5.04 30.32
N LEU A 60 -23.59 6.12 30.68
CA LEU A 60 -23.06 6.39 32.03
C LEU A 60 -23.80 7.51 32.78
N ILE A 61 -24.91 8.05 32.26
CA ILE A 61 -25.69 9.11 32.94
C ILE A 61 -27.12 8.63 33.19
N ILE A 62 -27.32 8.03 34.36
CA ILE A 62 -28.64 7.86 34.99
C ILE A 62 -28.98 9.17 35.71
N PRO A 63 -30.16 9.80 35.49
CA PRO A 63 -30.61 10.93 36.29
C PRO A 63 -31.46 10.48 37.50
N ALA A 64 -31.15 11.07 38.68
CA ALA A 64 -31.89 11.06 39.97
C ALA A 64 -32.06 9.68 40.66
N SER A 65 -31.97 9.50 41.98
CA SER A 65 -32.15 10.42 43.12
C SER A 65 -31.39 9.88 44.35
N ASP A 66 -31.07 10.78 45.27
CA ASP A 66 -30.89 10.63 46.72
C ASP A 66 -29.85 9.65 47.33
N ASN A 67 -28.87 10.30 48.00
CA ASN A 67 -28.47 10.07 49.39
C ASN A 67 -27.61 8.82 49.78
N ILE A 68 -26.35 9.11 50.14
CA ILE A 68 -25.51 8.56 51.22
C ILE A 68 -25.41 7.02 51.35
N SER A 69 -24.21 6.46 51.16
CA SER A 69 -23.32 6.03 52.25
C SER A 69 -22.22 5.08 51.74
N SER A 70 -21.04 5.26 52.30
CA SER A 70 -19.87 4.42 52.14
C SER A 70 -20.09 2.96 52.54
N SER A 71 -19.21 2.11 52.00
CA SER A 71 -18.63 0.86 52.57
C SER A 71 -18.93 -0.41 51.76
N ALA A 72 -17.85 -0.89 51.11
CA ALA A 72 -17.37 -2.27 50.92
C ALA A 72 -18.40 -3.45 50.96
N ILE A 73 -18.26 -4.54 50.21
CA ILE A 73 -17.13 -5.48 50.19
C ILE A 73 -17.25 -6.42 48.95
N SER A 74 -16.15 -6.54 48.21
CA SER A 74 -15.49 -7.75 47.64
C SER A 74 -16.31 -8.99 47.25
N LEU A 75 -16.13 -9.48 46.01
CA LEU A 75 -15.80 -10.88 45.72
C LEU A 75 -14.89 -11.00 44.47
N ARG A 76 -13.98 -11.97 44.55
CA ARG A 76 -12.72 -12.19 43.82
C ARG A 76 -12.91 -12.76 42.40
N PHE A 77 -11.88 -12.69 41.55
CA PHE A 77 -10.97 -13.81 41.24
C PHE A 77 -9.99 -13.43 40.10
N GLU A 78 -8.69 -13.42 40.43
CA GLU A 78 -7.56 -13.44 39.49
C GLU A 78 -7.35 -14.85 38.92
N PRO A 79 -6.72 -14.99 37.73
CA PRO A 79 -5.52 -15.82 37.72
C PRO A 79 -4.37 -15.31 36.82
N ALA A 80 -3.20 -15.22 37.46
CA ALA A 80 -1.90 -15.80 37.13
C ALA A 80 -1.42 -15.99 35.68
N VAL A 81 -0.22 -15.46 35.46
CA VAL A 81 0.74 -15.69 34.37
C VAL A 81 1.48 -17.02 34.58
N GLU A 82 1.67 -17.85 33.54
CA GLU A 82 2.96 -18.50 33.24
C GLU A 82 3.03 -19.20 31.86
N ARG A 83 4.25 -19.62 31.52
CA ARG A 83 4.87 -19.64 30.19
C ARG A 83 5.20 -21.08 29.72
N THR A 84 5.20 -21.26 28.39
CA THR A 84 5.95 -22.25 27.55
C THR A 84 5.56 -23.73 27.57
N GLN A 85 5.25 -24.28 26.39
CA GLN A 85 6.10 -25.25 25.67
C GLN A 85 5.70 -25.39 24.18
N LYS A 86 6.70 -25.71 23.35
CA LYS A 86 6.73 -25.84 21.88
C LYS A 86 6.05 -27.11 21.35
N ILE A 87 5.43 -27.04 20.16
CA ILE A 87 5.44 -28.05 19.06
C ILE A 87 5.16 -27.23 17.76
N GLU A 88 6.13 -26.85 16.93
CA GLU A 88 6.73 -27.60 15.81
C GLU A 88 5.71 -28.17 14.80
N ASP A 89 5.36 -27.38 13.78
CA ASP A 89 5.54 -27.82 12.39
C ASP A 89 5.46 -26.63 11.42
N SER A 90 6.65 -26.22 11.00
CA SER A 90 6.92 -25.35 9.87
C SER A 90 7.17 -26.22 8.65
N TYR A 91 6.45 -25.99 7.55
CA TYR A 91 6.91 -26.42 6.24
C TYR A 91 6.88 -25.26 5.25
N ILE A 92 7.93 -25.24 4.41
CA ILE A 92 8.16 -24.47 3.16
C ILE A 92 9.06 -23.21 3.36
N PRO A 93 10.14 -23.07 2.56
CA PRO A 93 11.50 -23.14 3.09
C PRO A 93 12.31 -21.84 2.98
N LYS A 94 13.46 -21.90 3.66
CA LYS A 94 14.57 -20.95 3.73
C LYS A 94 15.50 -21.08 2.50
N VAL A 95 15.96 -19.95 1.98
CA VAL A 95 17.32 -19.75 1.44
C VAL A 95 17.74 -18.31 1.80
N GLU A 96 18.37 -18.12 2.97
CA GLU A 96 19.81 -17.88 3.17
C GLU A 96 20.18 -16.39 3.00
N GLU A 97 20.31 -15.72 4.15
CA GLU A 97 20.85 -14.36 4.32
C GLU A 97 22.39 -14.39 4.39
N GLY A 98 23.01 -13.29 3.93
CA GLY A 98 24.28 -12.79 4.48
C GLY A 98 24.02 -11.47 5.25
N PRO A 99 24.84 -11.13 6.26
CA PRO A 99 24.39 -10.32 7.40
C PRO A 99 24.72 -8.82 7.31
N SER A 100 23.94 -8.05 8.07
CA SER A 100 24.35 -6.93 8.91
C SER A 100 23.81 -5.54 8.56
N SER A 101 23.05 -5.04 9.54
CA SER A 101 23.07 -3.67 10.07
C SER A 101 22.06 -2.66 9.53
N GLY A 102 21.37 -2.04 10.48
CA GLY A 102 20.87 -0.67 10.34
C GLY A 102 19.36 -0.53 10.48
N LEU A 103 18.97 0.12 11.57
CA LEU A 103 17.64 0.67 11.88
C LEU A 103 16.92 1.16 10.61
N VAL A 104 15.84 0.50 10.21
CA VAL A 104 15.06 0.94 9.04
C VAL A 104 13.92 1.84 9.49
N ASP A 105 14.23 3.13 9.55
CA ASP A 105 13.22 4.18 9.50
C ASP A 105 12.37 3.99 8.24
N LYS A 106 11.08 3.75 8.43
CA LYS A 106 10.09 3.63 7.35
C LYS A 106 9.86 4.99 6.71
N GLN A 107 10.70 5.39 5.76
CA GLN A 107 10.50 6.61 4.95
C GLN A 107 10.23 6.29 3.47
N PRO A 108 9.43 7.13 2.79
CA PRO A 108 8.60 6.70 1.67
C PRO A 108 9.43 6.56 0.38
N ALA A 109 9.71 5.33 -0.02
CA ALA A 109 10.41 4.93 -1.26
C ALA A 109 9.71 5.35 -2.58
N ASN A 110 8.72 6.23 -2.50
CA ASN A 110 7.76 6.56 -3.55
C ASN A 110 7.85 8.03 -3.96
N ARG A 111 9.06 8.59 -4.07
CA ARG A 111 9.32 9.93 -4.62
C ARG A 111 10.39 9.88 -5.70
N CYS A 112 10.26 10.76 -6.69
CA CYS A 112 11.24 10.95 -7.74
C CYS A 112 12.53 11.56 -7.18
N LEU A 113 13.71 11.01 -7.50
CA LEU A 113 14.99 11.56 -7.03
C LEU A 113 15.28 12.95 -7.63
N THR A 114 14.91 13.21 -8.88
CA THR A 114 15.17 14.49 -9.56
C THR A 114 14.22 15.60 -9.12
N CYS A 115 12.90 15.36 -9.17
CA CYS A 115 11.89 16.41 -8.94
C CYS A 115 11.11 16.26 -7.63
N ARG A 116 11.41 15.24 -6.80
CA ARG A 116 10.76 14.96 -5.51
C ARG A 116 9.23 14.76 -5.55
N LYS A 117 8.64 14.72 -6.75
CA LYS A 117 7.23 14.37 -7.00
C LYS A 117 6.93 12.98 -6.43
N ARG A 118 5.80 12.83 -5.74
CA ARG A 118 5.33 11.52 -5.24
C ARG A 118 4.96 10.65 -6.44
N VAL A 119 5.61 9.50 -6.56
CA VAL A 119 5.42 8.55 -7.67
C VAL A 119 4.59 7.33 -7.28
N GLY A 120 4.33 7.11 -5.99
CA GLY A 120 3.47 6.00 -5.54
C GLY A 120 3.90 4.65 -6.13
N LEU A 121 2.93 3.84 -6.57
CA LEU A 121 3.17 2.57 -7.26
C LEU A 121 3.71 2.74 -8.70
N THR A 122 3.53 3.92 -9.31
CA THR A 122 3.93 4.19 -10.71
C THR A 122 5.36 4.73 -10.83
N GLY A 123 6.18 4.57 -9.80
CA GLY A 123 7.59 4.91 -9.81
C GLY A 123 8.41 3.94 -10.63
N PHE A 124 9.27 4.47 -11.51
CA PHE A 124 10.21 3.67 -12.28
C PHE A 124 11.55 3.60 -11.56
N LYS A 125 12.02 2.38 -11.30
CA LYS A 125 13.37 2.16 -10.76
C LYS A 125 14.40 2.26 -11.89
N CYS A 126 15.46 3.02 -11.65
CA CYS A 126 16.62 3.06 -12.53
C CYS A 126 17.72 2.10 -12.02
N ARG A 127 18.66 1.74 -12.90
CA ARG A 127 19.83 0.91 -12.57
C ARG A 127 20.80 1.58 -11.60
N CYS A 128 20.79 2.91 -11.51
CA CYS A 128 21.52 3.64 -10.47
C CYS A 128 20.87 3.53 -9.06
N GLY A 129 19.75 2.80 -8.92
CA GLY A 129 19.07 2.60 -7.63
C GLY A 129 18.01 3.65 -7.28
N GLY A 130 17.93 4.75 -8.03
CA GLY A 130 16.91 5.78 -7.82
C GLY A 130 15.52 5.40 -8.34
N THR A 131 14.47 5.95 -7.71
CA THR A 131 13.09 5.90 -8.21
C THR A 131 12.73 7.23 -8.88
N PHE A 132 12.10 7.19 -10.05
CA PHE A 132 11.78 8.38 -10.85
C PHE A 132 10.34 8.38 -11.36
N CYS A 133 9.81 9.56 -11.68
CA CYS A 133 8.53 9.71 -12.38
C CYS A 133 8.69 9.44 -13.88
N SER A 134 7.57 9.33 -14.62
CA SER A 134 7.57 9.09 -16.08
C SER A 134 8.51 10.02 -16.86
N VAL A 135 8.57 11.30 -16.49
CA VAL A 135 9.41 12.30 -17.16
C VAL A 135 10.91 12.14 -16.86
N HIS A 136 11.27 11.70 -15.65
CA HIS A 136 12.67 11.60 -15.21
C HIS A 136 13.21 10.16 -15.25
N ARG A 137 12.45 9.22 -15.83
CA ARG A 137 12.81 7.81 -15.94
C ARG A 137 14.06 7.58 -16.78
N TYR A 138 14.27 8.39 -17.82
CA TYR A 138 15.36 8.21 -18.77
C TYR A 138 16.70 8.70 -18.21
N SER A 139 17.78 8.01 -18.56
CA SER A 139 19.14 8.24 -18.03
C SER A 139 19.64 9.67 -18.21
N GLU A 140 19.25 10.31 -19.31
CA GLU A 140 19.59 11.70 -19.66
C GLU A 140 18.88 12.73 -18.77
N LYS A 141 17.74 12.36 -18.17
CA LYS A 141 16.89 13.28 -17.40
C LYS A 141 17.26 13.35 -15.92
N HIS A 142 18.15 12.47 -15.45
CA HIS A 142 18.56 12.42 -14.05
C HIS A 142 20.06 12.21 -13.86
N GLU A 143 20.86 12.48 -14.91
CA GLU A 143 22.32 12.34 -14.88
C GLU A 143 22.74 10.99 -14.28
N CYS A 144 22.25 9.90 -14.89
CA CYS A 144 22.44 8.57 -14.36
C CYS A 144 23.94 8.23 -14.23
N SER A 145 24.38 7.94 -13.02
CA SER A 145 25.76 7.53 -12.73
C SER A 145 26.09 6.09 -13.13
N PHE A 146 25.10 5.33 -13.60
CA PHE A 146 25.29 3.94 -14.01
C PHE A 146 25.91 3.87 -15.41
N ASP A 147 27.01 3.13 -15.57
CA ASP A 147 27.65 2.94 -16.87
C ASP A 147 26.96 1.86 -17.71
N TYR A 148 26.04 2.30 -18.56
CA TYR A 148 25.33 1.43 -19.50
C TYR A 148 26.22 0.84 -20.59
N LYS A 149 27.37 1.47 -20.92
CA LYS A 149 28.22 1.03 -22.02
C LYS A 149 29.01 -0.21 -21.64
N SER A 150 29.69 -0.19 -20.49
CA SER A 150 30.41 -1.36 -19.97
C SER A 150 29.44 -2.51 -19.70
N ALA A 151 28.37 -2.25 -18.93
CA ALA A 151 27.36 -3.27 -18.63
C ALA A 151 26.73 -3.88 -19.90
N GLY A 152 26.50 -3.07 -20.93
CA GLY A 152 26.00 -3.55 -22.23
C GLY A 152 27.01 -4.43 -22.97
N ARG A 153 28.28 -4.03 -23.01
CA ARG A 153 29.35 -4.82 -23.63
C ARG A 153 29.52 -6.17 -22.94
N ASP A 154 29.52 -6.18 -21.61
CA ASP A 154 29.71 -7.40 -20.83
C ASP A 154 28.52 -8.36 -21.01
N ALA A 155 27.29 -7.84 -21.08
CA ALA A 155 26.10 -8.64 -21.37
C ALA A 155 26.16 -9.28 -22.77
N ILE A 156 26.59 -8.53 -23.79
CA ILE A 156 26.75 -9.03 -25.15
C ILE A 156 27.88 -10.07 -25.21
N ALA A 157 29.02 -9.79 -24.60
CA ALA A 157 30.15 -10.72 -24.55
C ALA A 157 29.76 -12.06 -23.88
N LYS A 158 28.93 -12.01 -22.84
CA LYS A 158 28.41 -13.20 -22.17
C LYS A 158 27.36 -13.96 -22.99
N ALA A 159 26.56 -13.25 -23.80
CA ALA A 159 25.52 -13.85 -24.63
C ALA A 159 26.05 -14.40 -25.97
N ASN A 160 27.18 -13.88 -26.44
CA ASN A 160 27.76 -14.30 -27.72
C ASN A 160 28.22 -15.76 -27.64
N PRO A 161 27.69 -16.65 -28.50
CA PRO A 161 28.14 -18.03 -28.54
C PRO A 161 29.60 -18.09 -28.97
N VAL A 162 30.36 -18.97 -28.33
CA VAL A 162 31.79 -19.13 -28.61
C VAL A 162 31.97 -19.87 -29.92
N VAL A 163 32.28 -19.13 -30.99
CA VAL A 163 32.63 -19.71 -32.29
C VAL A 163 34.10 -20.13 -32.26
N LYS A 164 34.36 -21.39 -31.89
CA LYS A 164 35.69 -22.02 -31.99
C LYS A 164 35.61 -23.13 -33.02
N ALA A 165 36.35 -22.99 -34.12
CA ALA A 165 36.57 -24.09 -35.05
C ALA A 165 37.69 -25.00 -34.52
N GLU A 166 37.54 -26.31 -34.72
CA GLU A 166 38.59 -27.27 -34.41
C GLU A 166 39.78 -27.07 -35.36
N LYS A 167 40.99 -27.08 -34.80
CA LYS A 167 42.22 -26.92 -35.59
C LYS A 167 42.46 -28.23 -36.32
N MET A 168 42.32 -28.22 -37.65
CA MET A 168 42.48 -29.42 -38.46
C MET A 168 43.91 -29.95 -38.36
N GLU A 169 44.06 -31.24 -38.06
CA GLU A 169 45.35 -31.91 -38.07
C GLU A 169 45.84 -32.10 -39.51
N LYS A 170 47.13 -31.84 -39.71
CA LYS A 170 47.75 -31.93 -41.02
C LYS A 170 48.00 -33.40 -41.32
N ILE A 171 47.45 -33.85 -42.46
CA ILE A 171 47.46 -35.22 -43.03
C ILE A 171 48.75 -35.99 -42.76
#